data_AF-A0A914K506-F1
#
_entry.id   AF-A0A914K506-F1
#
_cell.length_a   1.000
_cell.length_b   1.000
_cell.length_c   1.000
_cell.angle_alpha   90.00
_cell.angle_beta   90.00
_cell.angle_gamma   90.00
#
_symmetry.space_group_name_H-M   'P 1'
#
loop_
_entity.id
_entity.type
_entity.pdbx_description
1 polymer ?
#
loop_
_entity_poly.entity_id
_entity_poly.type
_entity_poly.pdbx_seq_one_letter_code
_entity_poly.pdbx_strand_id
1 'polypeptide(L)'
;MEDYTFRDETLEGIINFAMDIVKAVRSSRAERELTPKTKADFFVLLPEEELPPLLDLCGFMGCLAYANNVTLTSEKSSIPENCYSVTITPTCTVFVQIN
;
A
#
# COMPACT_ATOMS: atom_id res chain seq x y z
N MET A 1 16.93 15.45 28.41
CA MET A 1 16.29 15.04 27.15
C MET A 1 14.86 14.78 27.52
N GLU A 2 13.95 15.71 27.19
CA GLU A 2 12.54 15.57 27.54
C GLU A 2 11.91 14.52 26.63
N ASP A 3 11.43 13.43 27.22
CA ASP A 3 10.60 12.44 26.55
C ASP A 3 9.20 13.05 26.35
N TYR A 4 8.87 13.40 25.12
CA TYR A 4 7.53 13.84 24.76
C TYR A 4 6.64 12.61 24.61
N THR A 5 5.94 12.21 25.68
CA THR A 5 5.07 11.01 25.74
C THR A 5 3.89 11.01 24.75
N PHE A 6 3.66 12.10 24.01
CA PHE A 6 2.64 12.19 22.96
C PHE A 6 3.19 11.89 21.56
N ARG A 7 4.51 11.82 21.40
CA ARG A 7 5.17 11.64 20.11
C ARG A 7 5.56 10.17 19.96
N ASP A 8 4.94 9.50 19.01
CA ASP A 8 5.27 8.14 18.64
C ASP A 8 5.85 8.15 17.22
N GLU A 9 7.16 8.27 17.12
CA GLU A 9 7.87 8.30 15.83
C GLU A 9 7.69 6.99 15.05
N THR A 10 7.43 5.87 15.74
CA THR A 10 7.21 4.57 15.10
C THR A 10 5.86 4.57 14.41
N LEU A 11 4.81 4.96 15.13
CA LEU A 11 3.46 5.07 14.56
C LEU A 11 3.41 6.11 13.43
N GLU A 12 4.05 7.27 13.61
CA GLU A 12 4.16 8.29 12.56
C GLU A 12 4.84 7.71 11.30
N GLY A 13 5.92 6.94 11.46
CA GLY A 13 6.60 6.26 10.36
C GLY A 13 5.71 5.28 9.61
N ILE A 14 4.98 4.44 10.35
CA ILE A 14 4.05 3.45 9.77
C ILE A 14 2.95 4.14 8.97
N ILE A 15 2.33 5.20 9.52
CA ILE A 15 1.28 5.97 8.85
C ILE A 15 1.83 6.65 7.60
N ASN A 16 3.01 7.28 7.68
CA ASN A 16 3.64 7.93 6.54
C ASN A 16 3.90 6.94 5.41
N PHE A 17 4.41 5.75 5.74
CA PHE A 17 4.67 4.72 4.76
C PHE A 17 3.39 4.20 4.08
N ALA A 18 2.33 3.93 4.86
CA ALA A 18 1.02 3.58 4.31
C ALA A 18 0.46 4.68 3.37
N MET A 19 0.67 5.94 3.73
CA MET A 19 0.26 7.07 2.90
C MET A 19 1.08 7.19 1.61
N ASP A 20 2.36 6.83 1.62
CA ASP A 20 3.19 6.81 0.41
C ASP A 20 2.75 5.72 -0.57
N ILE A 21 2.37 4.54 -0.06
CA ILE A 21 1.71 3.49 -0.86
C ILE A 21 0.44 4.04 -1.52
N VAL A 22 -0.45 4.68 -0.73
CA VAL A 22 -1.70 5.27 -1.25
C VAL A 22 -1.44 6.30 -2.33
N LYS A 23 -0.49 7.23 -2.11
CA LYS A 23 -0.14 8.27 -3.09
C LYS A 23 0.36 7.66 -4.38
N ALA A 24 1.29 6.71 -4.32
CA ALA A 24 1.87 6.09 -5.50
C ALA A 24 0.83 5.34 -6.33
N VAL A 25 -0.07 4.60 -5.67
CA VAL A 25 -1.17 3.92 -6.35
C VAL A 25 -2.09 4.92 -7.04
N ARG A 26 -2.47 6.01 -6.36
CA ARG A 26 -3.33 7.04 -6.95
C ARG A 26 -2.67 7.74 -8.14
N SER A 27 -1.38 8.07 -8.03
CA SER A 27 -0.61 8.64 -9.14
C SER A 27 -0.56 7.68 -10.33
N SER A 28 -0.24 6.41 -10.08
CA SER A 28 -0.19 5.39 -11.13
C SER A 28 -1.53 5.16 -11.82
N ARG A 29 -2.64 5.23 -11.07
CA ARG A 29 -4.00 5.18 -11.62
C ARG A 29 -4.30 6.37 -12.51
N ALA A 30 -3.88 7.57 -12.11
CA ALA A 30 -4.07 8.79 -12.89
C ALA A 30 -3.29 8.73 -14.22
N GLU A 31 -2.04 8.25 -14.20
CA GLU A 31 -1.22 8.04 -15.40
C GLU A 31 -1.86 7.07 -16.41
N ARG A 32 -2.68 6.13 -15.92
CA ARG A 32 -3.36 5.09 -16.71
C ARG A 32 -4.81 5.44 -17.05
N GLU A 33 -5.23 6.67 -16.77
CA GLU A 33 -6.60 7.14 -16.97
C GLU A 33 -7.67 6.25 -16.30
N LEU A 34 -7.31 5.55 -15.23
CA LEU A 34 -8.23 4.70 -14.49
C LEU A 34 -9.21 5.57 -13.71
N THR A 35 -10.42 5.70 -14.24
CA THR A 35 -11.44 6.53 -13.62
C THR A 35 -11.74 6.05 -12.19
N PRO A 36 -12.16 6.95 -11.28
CA PRO A 36 -12.65 6.58 -9.95
C PRO A 36 -13.93 5.73 -9.94
N LYS A 37 -14.34 5.13 -11.06
CA LYS A 37 -15.42 4.14 -11.12
C LYS A 37 -14.87 2.71 -11.23
N THR A 38 -13.61 2.56 -11.66
CA THR A 38 -12.94 1.27 -11.81
C THR A 38 -12.18 0.96 -10.54
N LYS A 39 -12.77 0.16 -9.65
CA LYS A 39 -12.06 -0.37 -8.49
C LYS A 39 -11.05 -1.42 -8.94
N ALA A 40 -9.96 -1.55 -8.19
CA ALA A 40 -8.88 -2.50 -8.46
C ALA A 40 -8.48 -3.21 -7.17
N ASP A 41 -7.91 -4.41 -7.29
CA ASP A 41 -7.32 -5.12 -6.17
C ASP A 41 -5.83 -4.80 -6.08
N PHE A 42 -5.34 -4.57 -4.86
CA PHE A 42 -3.95 -4.24 -4.60
C PHE A 42 -3.27 -5.35 -3.81
N PHE A 43 -2.09 -5.74 -4.27
CA PHE A 43 -1.20 -6.67 -3.58
C PHE A 43 0.10 -5.94 -3.29
N VAL A 44 0.39 -5.69 -2.02
CA VAL A 44 1.63 -5.03 -1.60
C VAL A 44 2.64 -6.12 -1.25
N LEU A 45 3.73 -6.16 -2.00
CA LEU A 45 4.87 -7.03 -1.75
C LEU A 45 5.92 -6.26 -0.96
N LEU A 46 6.22 -6.72 0.25
CA LEU A 46 7.18 -6.12 1.18
C LEU A 46 7.80 -7.19 2.10
N PRO A 47 8.90 -6.91 2.81
CA PRO A 47 9.48 -7.85 3.76
C PRO A 47 8.50 -8.27 4.86
N GLU A 48 8.65 -9.49 5.38
CA GLU A 48 7.76 -10.09 6.38
C GLU A 48 7.67 -9.22 7.65
N GLU A 49 8.79 -8.63 8.06
CA GLU A 49 8.91 -7.76 9.22
C GLU A 49 8.12 -6.44 9.10
N GLU A 50 7.82 -6.00 7.88
CA GLU A 50 7.06 -4.78 7.62
C GLU A 50 5.55 -5.05 7.48
N LEU A 51 5.12 -6.33 7.40
CA LEU A 51 3.70 -6.69 7.25
C LEU A 51 2.86 -6.34 8.49
N PRO A 52 3.22 -6.76 9.73
CA PRO A 52 2.33 -6.62 10.88
C PRO A 52 1.89 -5.17 11.16
N PRO A 53 2.78 -4.16 11.11
CA PRO A 53 2.39 -2.76 11.35
C PRO A 53 1.37 -2.22 10.33
N LEU A 54 1.34 -2.75 9.11
CA LEU A 54 0.48 -2.27 8.04
C LEU A 54 -0.87 -2.99 7.96
N LEU A 55 -1.02 -4.16 8.58
CA LEU A 55 -2.26 -4.95 8.55
C LEU A 55 -3.46 -4.14 9.03
N ASP A 56 -3.30 -3.38 10.10
CA ASP A 56 -4.35 -2.52 10.68
C ASP A 56 -4.73 -1.34 9.76
N LEU A 57 -3.88 -1.02 8.78
CA LEU A 57 -4.07 0.09 7.84
C LEU A 57 -4.63 -0.35 6.48
N CYS A 58 -4.77 -1.64 6.21
CA CYS A 58 -5.28 -2.15 4.92
C CYS A 58 -6.63 -1.55 4.53
N GLY A 59 -7.56 -1.43 5.47
CA GLY A 59 -8.87 -0.83 5.23
C GLY A 59 -8.77 0.66 4.85
N PHE A 60 -7.89 1.41 5.51
CA PHE A 60 -7.64 2.82 5.20
C PHE A 60 -6.98 2.97 3.84
N MET A 61 -5.95 2.17 3.55
CA MET A 61 -5.30 2.17 2.24
C MET A 61 -6.29 1.86 1.13
N GLY A 62 -7.13 0.83 1.31
CA GLY A 62 -8.16 0.45 0.34
C GLY A 62 -9.18 1.56 0.09
N CYS A 63 -9.67 2.21 1.14
CA CYS A 63 -10.59 3.33 1.02
C CYS A 63 -9.95 4.52 0.26
N LEU A 64 -8.75 4.94 0.67
CA LEU A 64 -8.10 6.14 0.13
C LEU A 64 -7.58 5.95 -1.30
N ALA A 65 -7.16 4.74 -1.66
CA ALA A 65 -6.64 4.41 -2.99
C ALA A 65 -7.72 3.86 -3.95
N TYR A 66 -8.98 3.80 -3.51
CA TYR A 66 -10.12 3.31 -4.30
C TYR A 66 -9.97 1.83 -4.72
N ALA A 67 -9.57 0.99 -3.77
CA ALA A 67 -9.42 -0.45 -3.94
C ALA A 67 -10.72 -1.22 -3.65
N ASN A 68 -10.83 -2.43 -4.19
CA ASN A 68 -11.75 -3.46 -3.70
C ASN A 68 -11.16 -4.18 -2.50
N ASN A 69 -9.92 -4.65 -2.65
CA ASN A 69 -9.17 -5.32 -1.60
C ASN A 69 -7.71 -4.83 -1.55
N VAL A 70 -7.09 -4.91 -0.37
CA VAL A 70 -5.66 -4.70 -0.16
C VAL A 70 -5.10 -5.92 0.55
N THR A 71 -4.20 -6.63 -0.11
CA THR A 71 -3.51 -7.81 0.42
C THR A 71 -2.04 -7.48 0.62
N LEU A 72 -1.52 -7.72 1.81
CA LEU A 72 -0.08 -7.59 2.09
C LEU A 72 0.55 -8.98 2.04
N THR A 73 1.75 -9.08 1.47
CA THR A 73 2.45 -10.36 1.34
C THR A 73 3.96 -10.15 1.24
N SER A 74 4.73 -11.12 1.73
CA SER A 74 6.16 -11.25 1.46
C SER A 74 6.45 -12.23 0.33
N GLU A 75 5.43 -12.95 -0.14
CA GLU A 75 5.54 -14.02 -1.12
C GLU A 75 5.04 -13.57 -2.50
N LYS A 76 5.96 -13.44 -3.45
CA LYS A 76 5.60 -13.09 -4.83
C LYS A 76 4.66 -14.10 -5.50
N SER A 77 4.69 -15.37 -5.07
CA SER A 77 3.79 -16.44 -5.54
C SER A 77 2.31 -16.20 -5.23
N SER A 78 2.00 -15.36 -4.25
CA SER A 78 0.62 -15.02 -3.88
C SER A 78 -0.01 -13.93 -4.77
N ILE A 79 0.78 -13.35 -5.68
CA ILE A 79 0.35 -12.23 -6.52
C ILE A 79 -0.25 -12.78 -7.83
N PRO A 80 -1.49 -12.40 -8.17
CA PRO A 80 -2.13 -12.85 -9.40
C PRO A 80 -1.38 -12.45 -10.67
N GLU A 81 -1.56 -13.25 -11.72
CA GLU A 81 -1.16 -12.88 -13.07
C GLU A 81 -2.01 -11.70 -13.57
N ASN A 82 -1.49 -10.93 -14.54
CA ASN A 82 -2.10 -9.72 -15.11
C ASN A 82 -2.17 -8.49 -14.18
N CYS A 83 -1.28 -8.40 -13.20
CA CYS A 83 -1.07 -7.16 -12.46
C CYS A 83 -0.06 -6.25 -13.17
N TYR A 84 -0.23 -4.93 -13.06
CA TYR A 84 0.87 -4.00 -13.27
C TYR A 84 1.50 -3.61 -11.92
N SER A 85 2.80 -3.33 -11.91
CA SER A 85 3.53 -3.02 -10.68
C SER A 85 3.90 -1.54 -10.55
N VAL A 86 3.93 -1.06 -9.32
CA VAL A 86 4.40 0.28 -8.92
C VAL A 86 5.38 0.09 -7.77
N THR A 87 6.64 0.40 -7.99
CA THR A 87 7.68 0.32 -6.95
C THR A 87 7.67 1.59 -6.11
N ILE A 88 7.55 1.44 -4.79
CA ILE A 88 7.48 2.53 -3.80
C ILE A 88 8.87 2.77 -3.22
N THR A 89 9.51 1.68 -2.80
CA THR A 89 10.89 1.62 -2.31
C THR A 89 11.56 0.40 -2.93
N PRO A 90 12.88 0.21 -2.80
CA PRO A 90 13.55 -0.99 -3.29
C PRO A 90 12.98 -2.30 -2.73
N THR A 91 12.35 -2.26 -1.55
CA THR A 91 11.79 -3.42 -0.86
C THR A 91 10.26 -3.51 -0.94
N CYS A 92 9.58 -2.43 -1.32
CA CYS A 92 8.12 -2.37 -1.38
C CYS A 92 7.62 -2.11 -2.81
N THR A 93 6.85 -3.05 -3.34
CA THR A 93 6.20 -2.93 -4.65
C THR A 93 4.72 -3.25 -4.53
N VAL A 94 3.88 -2.37 -5.08
CA VAL A 94 2.44 -2.60 -5.17
C VAL A 94 2.11 -3.16 -6.55
N PHE A 95 1.36 -4.25 -6.57
CA PHE A 95 0.80 -4.85 -7.76
C PHE A 95 -0.69 -4.53 -7.81
N VAL A 96 -1.13 -3.97 -8.92
CA VAL A 96 -2.50 -3.55 -9.12
C VAL A 96 -3.14 -4.43 -10.17
N GLN A 97 -4.23 -5.09 -9.77
CA GLN A 97 -5.07 -5.90 -10.63
C GLN A 97 -6.34 -5.13 -10.95
N ILE A 98 -6.54 -4.83 -12.24
CA ILE A 98 -7.78 -4.23 -12.72
C ILE A 98 -8.69 -5.39 -13.13
N ASN A 99 -9.88 -5.44 -12.55
CA ASN A 99 -10.93 -6.37 -12.94
C ASN A 99 -11.84 -5.76 -14.01
#